data_AF-A0A2D5ZG32-F1
#
_entry.id   AF-A0A2D5ZG32-F1
#
_cell.length_a   1.000
_cell.length_b   1.000
_cell.length_c   1.000
_cell.angle_alpha   90.00
_cell.angle_beta   90.00
_cell.angle_gamma   90.00
#
_symmetry.space_group_name_H-M   'P 1'
#
loop_
_entity.id
_entity.type
_entity.pdbx_description
1 polymer ?
#
loop_
_entity_poly.entity_id
_entity_poly.type
_entity_poly.pdbx_seq_one_letter_code
_entity_poly.pdbx_strand_id
1 'polypeptide(L)'
;MRDVLIERFFTALISGDRQASRAVVDEALDAGHGAGEILVRLFWPTNEHIQDLYRGDQLSDLAHNFSTRLMRTLAEQMQLRLEQHPRMGKRLLMVCGNDQGEELGAQISADLLEAAGYEIYFAGGGIANDEIVSQVGQLRPQVLVIFGAVAPTVPVTRLLIDRLHDIGVCPELQTVVGGGIFNRADGLAEEIGADLWATDPEELVQVLIEHPDRRMTQDQRTVGRKRRTKRPAA
;
A
#
# COMPACT_ATOMS: atom_id res chain seq x y z
N MET A 1 8.85 -4.76 -19.53
CA MET A 1 7.72 -5.71 -19.66
C MET A 1 6.88 -5.38 -20.90
N ARG A 2 6.38 -6.37 -21.66
CA ARG A 2 5.47 -6.16 -22.81
C ARG A 2 4.01 -6.25 -22.37
N ASP A 3 3.11 -5.43 -22.92
CA ASP A 3 1.66 -5.45 -22.60
C ASP A 3 1.03 -6.85 -22.76
N VAL A 4 1.52 -7.62 -23.73
CA VAL A 4 1.12 -9.01 -23.98
C VAL A 4 1.33 -9.93 -22.76
N LEU A 5 2.37 -9.68 -21.94
CA LEU A 5 2.58 -10.46 -20.71
C LEU A 5 1.53 -10.14 -19.65
N ILE A 6 1.15 -8.87 -19.52
CA ILE A 6 0.12 -8.42 -18.57
C ILE A 6 -1.23 -9.05 -18.94
N GLU A 7 -1.62 -9.01 -20.22
CA GLU A 7 -2.87 -9.62 -20.69
C GLU A 7 -2.91 -11.14 -20.47
N ARG A 8 -1.82 -11.84 -20.76
CA ARG A 8 -1.69 -13.29 -20.51
C ARG A 8 -1.74 -13.61 -19.02
N PHE A 9 -1.06 -12.82 -18.19
CA PHE A 9 -1.08 -12.99 -16.75
C PHE A 9 -2.48 -12.78 -16.20
N PHE A 10 -3.11 -11.66 -16.55
CA PHE A 10 -4.50 -11.37 -16.22
C PHE A 10 -5.44 -12.52 -16.58
N THR A 11 -5.37 -13.02 -17.82
CA THR A 11 -6.21 -14.12 -18.31
C THR A 11 -6.02 -15.40 -17.49
N ALA A 12 -4.76 -15.74 -17.19
CA ALA A 12 -4.43 -16.93 -16.38
C ALA A 12 -4.95 -16.79 -14.93
N LEU A 13 -4.87 -15.59 -14.37
CA LEU A 13 -5.32 -15.29 -13.01
C LEU A 13 -6.85 -15.40 -12.89
N ILE A 14 -7.60 -14.72 -13.76
CA ILE A 14 -9.07 -14.70 -13.69
C ILE A 14 -9.70 -16.07 -13.97
N SER A 15 -8.99 -16.95 -14.70
CA SER A 15 -9.41 -18.33 -14.98
C SER A 15 -8.96 -19.34 -13.91
N GLY A 16 -8.11 -18.93 -12.96
CA GLY A 16 -7.58 -19.83 -11.94
C GLY A 16 -6.51 -20.80 -12.45
N ASP A 17 -5.95 -20.56 -13.63
CA ASP A 17 -4.93 -21.42 -14.22
C ASP A 17 -3.58 -21.20 -13.52
N ARG A 18 -3.30 -22.09 -12.56
CA ARG A 18 -2.06 -22.11 -11.78
C ARG A 18 -0.82 -22.29 -12.65
N GLN A 19 -0.91 -23.11 -13.69
CA GLN A 19 0.24 -23.45 -14.53
C GLN A 19 0.57 -22.30 -15.47
N ALA A 20 -0.46 -21.75 -16.14
CA ALA A 20 -0.27 -20.60 -17.02
C ALA A 20 0.20 -19.36 -16.23
N SER A 21 -0.34 -19.12 -15.03
CA SER A 21 0.08 -17.98 -14.20
C SER A 21 1.56 -18.07 -13.82
N ARG A 22 2.06 -19.27 -13.47
CA ARG A 22 3.48 -19.51 -13.19
C ARG A 22 4.35 -19.34 -14.44
N ALA A 23 3.91 -19.93 -15.55
CA ALA A 23 4.65 -19.88 -16.80
C ALA A 23 4.90 -18.44 -17.28
N VAL A 24 3.96 -17.51 -17.06
CA VAL A 24 4.15 -16.09 -17.38
C VAL A 24 5.24 -15.45 -16.51
N VAL A 25 5.28 -15.78 -15.21
CA VAL A 25 6.32 -15.28 -14.29
C VAL A 25 7.68 -15.87 -14.63
N ASP A 26 7.73 -17.18 -14.89
CA ASP A 26 8.96 -17.88 -15.30
C ASP A 26 9.51 -17.29 -16.61
N GLU A 27 8.66 -17.02 -17.60
CA GLU A 27 9.04 -16.36 -18.85
C GLU A 27 9.66 -14.97 -18.61
N ALA A 28 9.11 -14.19 -17.67
CA ALA A 28 9.67 -12.89 -17.33
C ALA A 28 11.04 -13.02 -16.65
N LEU A 29 11.22 -13.99 -15.76
CA LEU A 29 12.50 -14.30 -15.11
C LEU A 29 13.54 -14.77 -16.12
N ASP A 30 13.17 -15.68 -17.03
CA ASP A 30 14.05 -16.21 -18.09
C ASP A 30 14.47 -15.13 -19.09
N ALA A 31 13.64 -14.11 -19.28
CA ALA A 31 13.98 -12.91 -20.05
C ALA A 31 14.92 -11.93 -19.31
N GLY A 32 15.31 -12.23 -18.07
CA GLY A 32 16.24 -11.45 -17.27
C GLY A 32 15.61 -10.32 -16.44
N HIS A 33 14.28 -10.27 -16.33
CA HIS A 33 13.61 -9.30 -15.46
C HIS A 33 13.82 -9.67 -13.99
N GLY A 34 14.26 -8.70 -13.18
CA GLY A 34 14.43 -8.89 -11.74
C GLY A 34 13.09 -9.04 -11.02
N ALA A 35 13.10 -9.67 -9.84
CA ALA A 35 11.89 -9.89 -9.05
C ALA A 35 11.17 -8.58 -8.69
N GLY A 36 11.91 -7.52 -8.35
CA GLY A 36 11.34 -6.20 -8.09
C GLY A 36 10.67 -5.61 -9.32
N GLU A 37 11.29 -5.73 -10.51
CA GLU A 37 10.69 -5.29 -11.76
C GLU A 37 9.41 -6.06 -12.08
N ILE A 38 9.36 -7.36 -11.82
CA ILE A 38 8.17 -8.20 -12.01
C ILE A 38 7.04 -7.76 -11.06
N LEU A 39 7.34 -7.53 -9.78
CA LEU A 39 6.35 -7.05 -8.82
C LEU A 39 5.75 -5.70 -9.24
N VAL A 40 6.60 -4.76 -9.65
CA VAL A 40 6.17 -3.39 -10.01
C VAL A 40 5.54 -3.30 -11.39
N ARG A 41 6.07 -4.00 -12.40
CA ARG A 41 5.67 -3.83 -13.81
C ARG A 41 4.75 -4.92 -14.35
N LEU A 42 4.54 -6.01 -13.61
CA LEU A 42 3.59 -7.05 -13.98
C LEU A 42 2.50 -7.21 -12.91
N PHE A 43 2.87 -7.40 -11.64
CA PHE A 43 1.90 -7.75 -10.59
C PHE A 43 1.04 -6.55 -10.21
N TRP A 44 1.67 -5.43 -9.85
CA TRP A 44 0.98 -4.21 -9.48
C TRP A 44 -0.03 -3.72 -10.53
N PRO A 45 0.33 -3.52 -11.82
CA PRO A 45 -0.64 -3.07 -12.82
C PRO A 45 -1.75 -4.09 -13.08
N THR A 46 -1.44 -5.39 -13.01
CA THR A 46 -2.47 -6.44 -13.15
C THR A 46 -3.43 -6.43 -11.96
N ASN A 47 -2.93 -6.19 -10.74
CA ASN A 47 -3.74 -6.07 -9.53
C ASN A 47 -4.68 -4.87 -9.61
N GLU A 48 -4.17 -3.70 -10.00
CA GLU A 48 -5.01 -2.50 -10.19
C GLU A 48 -6.10 -2.76 -11.25
N HIS A 49 -5.74 -3.40 -12.37
CA HIS A 49 -6.71 -3.74 -13.39
C HIS A 49 -7.81 -4.70 -12.89
N ILE A 50 -7.43 -5.74 -12.14
CA ILE A 50 -8.38 -6.67 -11.52
C ILE A 50 -9.30 -5.93 -10.54
N GLN A 51 -8.76 -5.03 -9.72
CA GLN A 51 -9.54 -4.25 -8.77
C GLN A 51 -10.51 -3.29 -9.46
N ASP A 52 -10.10 -2.65 -10.56
CA ASP A 52 -10.97 -1.78 -11.34
C ASP A 52 -12.15 -2.54 -11.92
N LEU A 53 -11.89 -3.71 -12.53
CA LEU A 53 -12.95 -4.56 -13.07
C LEU A 53 -13.87 -5.11 -11.98
N TYR A 54 -13.32 -5.51 -10.83
CA TYR A 54 -14.11 -6.04 -9.72
C TYR A 54 -15.01 -4.96 -9.09
N ARG A 55 -14.48 -3.76 -8.83
CA ARG A 55 -15.27 -2.62 -8.33
C ARG A 55 -16.32 -2.13 -9.33
N GLY A 56 -16.10 -2.38 -10.62
CA GLY A 56 -17.04 -2.08 -11.69
C GLY A 56 -18.07 -3.17 -11.97
N ASP A 57 -18.16 -4.22 -11.14
CA ASP A 57 -19.03 -5.40 -11.35
C ASP A 57 -18.78 -6.14 -12.68
N GLN A 58 -17.56 -6.01 -13.24
CA GLN A 58 -17.14 -6.63 -14.49
C GLN A 58 -16.37 -7.96 -14.28
N LEU A 59 -16.10 -8.31 -13.02
CA LEU A 59 -15.42 -9.54 -12.63
C LEU A 59 -16.24 -10.27 -11.55
N SER A 60 -16.46 -11.57 -11.73
CA SER A 60 -17.14 -12.38 -10.72
C SER A 60 -16.29 -12.58 -9.46
N ASP A 61 -16.93 -12.82 -8.32
CA ASP A 61 -16.25 -13.20 -7.07
C ASP A 61 -15.30 -14.39 -7.26
N LEU A 62 -15.68 -15.37 -8.08
CA LEU A 62 -14.85 -16.56 -8.34
C LEU A 62 -13.54 -16.16 -9.05
N ALA A 63 -13.64 -15.35 -10.09
CA ALA A 63 -12.49 -14.87 -10.85
C ALA A 63 -11.61 -13.92 -10.02
N HIS A 64 -12.21 -13.04 -9.23
CA HIS A 64 -11.48 -12.18 -8.28
C HIS A 64 -10.70 -13.03 -7.26
N ASN A 65 -11.38 -14.00 -6.63
CA ASN A 65 -10.76 -14.92 -5.66
C ASN A 65 -9.66 -15.80 -6.27
N PHE A 66 -9.78 -16.23 -7.53
CA PHE A 66 -8.69 -16.92 -8.21
C PHE A 66 -7.49 -15.99 -8.36
N SER A 67 -7.74 -14.78 -8.84
CA SER A 67 -6.69 -13.83 -9.15
C SER A 67 -5.88 -13.43 -7.91
N THR A 68 -6.56 -13.02 -6.83
CA THR A 68 -5.90 -12.56 -5.59
C THR A 68 -5.10 -13.69 -4.93
N ARG A 69 -5.63 -14.92 -4.90
CA ARG A 69 -4.93 -16.08 -4.31
C ARG A 69 -3.69 -16.49 -5.09
N LEU A 70 -3.80 -16.55 -6.41
CA LEU A 70 -2.67 -16.91 -7.27
C LEU A 70 -1.60 -15.84 -7.22
N MET A 71 -1.99 -14.57 -7.32
CA MET A 71 -1.05 -13.47 -7.28
C MET A 71 -0.36 -13.37 -5.92
N ARG A 72 -1.06 -13.60 -4.79
CA ARG A 72 -0.44 -13.71 -3.45
C ARG A 72 0.67 -14.75 -3.41
N THR A 73 0.35 -15.97 -3.86
CA THR A 73 1.29 -17.11 -3.87
C THR A 73 2.52 -16.80 -4.72
N LEU A 74 2.34 -16.12 -5.85
CA LEU A 74 3.43 -15.77 -6.76
C LEU A 74 4.25 -14.59 -6.23
N ALA A 75 3.63 -13.62 -5.53
CA ALA A 75 4.32 -12.49 -4.92
C ALA A 75 5.28 -12.97 -3.82
N GLU A 76 4.84 -13.89 -2.96
CA GLU A 76 5.70 -14.54 -1.94
C GLU A 76 6.92 -15.24 -2.58
N GLN A 77 6.77 -15.84 -3.76
CA GLN A 77 7.89 -16.45 -4.49
C GLN A 77 8.86 -15.39 -5.05
N MET A 78 8.35 -14.22 -5.43
CA MET A 78 9.18 -13.10 -5.85
C MET A 78 9.93 -12.48 -4.67
N GLN A 79 9.31 -12.38 -3.49
CA GLN A 79 9.95 -11.85 -2.28
C GLN A 79 11.26 -12.56 -1.97
N LEU A 80 11.29 -13.91 -2.06
CA LEU A 80 12.52 -14.71 -1.86
C LEU A 80 13.63 -14.44 -2.89
N ARG A 81 13.31 -13.76 -3.99
CA ARG A 81 14.24 -13.42 -5.09
C ARG A 81 14.57 -11.94 -5.15
N LEU A 82 14.03 -11.12 -4.25
CA LEU A 82 14.33 -9.69 -4.19
C LEU A 82 15.79 -9.47 -3.78
N GLU A 83 16.43 -8.52 -4.46
CA GLU A 83 17.75 -8.03 -4.07
C GLU A 83 17.64 -7.34 -2.70
N GLN A 84 18.44 -7.82 -1.74
CA GLN A 84 18.38 -7.35 -0.36
C GLN A 84 19.44 -6.26 -0.13
N HIS A 85 18.99 -5.11 0.35
CA HIS A 85 19.86 -4.03 0.82
C HIS A 85 20.22 -4.19 2.31
N PRO A 86 21.33 -3.57 2.76
CA PRO A 86 21.69 -3.57 4.17
C PRO A 86 20.59 -2.98 5.05
N ARG A 87 20.40 -3.56 6.24
CA ARG A 87 19.41 -3.07 7.20
C ARG A 87 19.68 -1.61 7.58
N MET A 88 18.64 -0.79 7.53
CA MET A 88 18.69 0.63 7.87
C MET A 88 18.46 0.90 9.37
N GLY A 89 18.03 -0.11 10.14
CA GLY A 89 17.70 0.04 11.55
C GLY A 89 16.40 0.82 11.81
N LYS A 90 15.52 0.92 10.80
CA LYS A 90 14.22 1.57 10.89
C LYS A 90 13.10 0.53 10.85
N ARG A 91 12.23 0.57 11.85
CA ARG A 91 11.01 -0.22 11.97
C ARG A 91 9.83 0.52 11.33
N LEU A 92 9.05 -0.21 10.56
CA LEU A 92 7.88 0.28 9.88
C LEU A 92 6.69 -0.63 10.21
N LEU A 93 5.61 -0.02 10.72
CA LEU A 93 4.33 -0.70 10.88
C LEU A 93 3.49 -0.40 9.64
N MET A 94 2.97 -1.43 8.99
CA MET A 94 2.15 -1.30 7.80
C MET A 94 0.78 -1.94 8.02
N VAL A 95 -0.27 -1.20 7.67
CA VAL A 95 -1.65 -1.66 7.63
C VAL A 95 -2.25 -1.32 6.27
N CYS A 96 -3.35 -1.96 5.90
CA CYS A 96 -4.03 -1.65 4.66
C CYS A 96 -5.55 -1.67 4.76
N GLY A 97 -6.22 -1.40 3.63
CA GLY A 97 -7.64 -1.68 3.49
C GLY A 97 -7.95 -3.18 3.58
N ASN A 98 -9.23 -3.49 3.77
CA ASN A 98 -9.72 -4.83 4.12
C ASN A 98 -10.05 -5.70 2.90
N ASP A 99 -9.93 -5.15 1.68
CA ASP A 99 -10.12 -5.93 0.46
C ASP A 99 -8.87 -6.75 0.13
N GLN A 100 -9.06 -7.92 -0.48
CA GLN A 100 -7.95 -8.81 -0.84
C GLN A 100 -6.98 -8.18 -1.84
N GLY A 101 -7.47 -7.34 -2.76
CA GLY A 101 -6.64 -6.61 -3.73
C GLY A 101 -5.84 -5.49 -3.07
N GLU A 102 -6.45 -4.79 -2.09
CA GLU A 102 -5.77 -3.77 -1.28
C GLU A 102 -4.63 -4.38 -0.46
N GLU A 103 -4.89 -5.52 0.19
CA GLU A 103 -3.85 -6.26 0.91
C GLU A 103 -2.73 -6.73 -0.01
N LEU A 104 -3.02 -7.07 -1.26
CA LEU A 104 -2.03 -7.51 -2.23
C LEU A 104 -1.08 -6.38 -2.63
N GLY A 105 -1.64 -5.19 -2.92
CA GLY A 105 -0.84 -3.99 -3.18
C GLY A 105 0.03 -3.61 -1.98
N ALA A 106 -0.51 -3.76 -0.78
CA ALA A 106 0.20 -3.52 0.46
C ALA A 106 1.31 -4.56 0.70
N GLN A 107 1.08 -5.84 0.40
CA GLN A 107 2.10 -6.87 0.46
C GLN A 107 3.27 -6.57 -0.47
N ILE A 108 3.00 -6.25 -1.75
CA ILE A 108 4.05 -5.91 -2.72
C ILE A 108 4.91 -4.76 -2.19
N SER A 109 4.27 -3.73 -1.65
CA SER A 109 4.96 -2.59 -1.04
C SER A 109 5.79 -2.98 0.18
N ALA A 110 5.25 -3.83 1.07
CA ALA A 110 5.95 -4.34 2.24
C ALA A 110 7.20 -5.14 1.84
N ASP A 111 7.09 -6.02 0.84
CA ASP A 111 8.18 -6.84 0.33
C ASP A 111 9.31 -5.97 -0.25
N LEU A 112 8.96 -4.94 -1.02
CA LEU A 112 9.93 -3.99 -1.58
C LEU A 112 10.61 -3.14 -0.50
N LEU A 113 9.87 -2.70 0.52
CA LEU A 113 10.43 -1.94 1.64
C LEU A 113 11.34 -2.80 2.53
N GLU A 114 10.98 -4.06 2.76
CA GLU A 114 11.83 -5.02 3.46
C GLU A 114 13.13 -5.23 2.68
N ALA A 115 13.04 -5.45 1.36
CA ALA A 115 14.20 -5.56 0.48
C ALA A 115 15.05 -4.29 0.47
N ALA A 116 14.46 -3.11 0.63
CA ALA A 116 15.16 -1.83 0.79
C ALA A 116 15.87 -1.67 2.16
N GLY A 117 15.69 -2.60 3.09
CA GLY A 117 16.41 -2.65 4.37
C GLY A 117 15.60 -2.16 5.59
N TYR A 118 14.29 -1.93 5.44
CA TYR A 118 13.40 -1.66 6.58
C TYR A 118 13.08 -2.95 7.34
N GLU A 119 12.88 -2.83 8.65
CA GLU A 119 12.29 -3.89 9.47
C GLU A 119 10.76 -3.73 9.44
N ILE A 120 10.09 -4.58 8.67
CA ILE A 120 8.65 -4.44 8.38
C ILE A 120 7.80 -5.27 9.34
N TYR A 121 6.74 -4.65 9.85
CA TYR A 121 5.64 -5.30 10.55
C TYR A 121 4.37 -5.05 9.74
N PHE A 122 4.01 -5.98 8.86
CA PHE A 122 2.79 -5.86 8.04
C PHE A 122 1.64 -6.64 8.69
N ALA A 123 0.57 -5.94 9.04
CA ALA A 123 -0.55 -6.51 9.77
C ALA A 123 -1.79 -6.78 8.90
N GLY A 124 -1.79 -6.34 7.64
CA GLY A 124 -2.95 -6.46 6.75
C GLY A 124 -4.06 -5.45 7.07
N GLY A 125 -5.28 -5.81 6.68
CA GLY A 125 -6.48 -4.98 6.83
C GLY A 125 -7.38 -5.36 8.01
N GLY A 126 -8.46 -4.59 8.19
CA GLY A 126 -9.51 -4.92 9.16
C GLY A 126 -9.17 -4.60 10.62
N ILE A 127 -8.14 -3.78 10.87
CA ILE A 127 -7.65 -3.47 12.22
C ILE A 127 -8.27 -2.18 12.74
N ALA A 128 -8.74 -2.18 13.99
CA ALA A 128 -9.28 -0.99 14.62
C ALA A 128 -8.17 0.04 14.92
N ASN A 129 -8.46 1.34 14.73
CA ASN A 129 -7.50 2.42 14.99
C ASN A 129 -6.89 2.38 16.41
N ASP A 130 -7.66 1.97 17.42
CA ASP A 130 -7.16 1.90 18.81
C ASP A 130 -6.11 0.79 19.00
N GLU A 131 -6.24 -0.32 18.25
CA GLU A 131 -5.22 -1.37 18.22
C GLU A 131 -3.97 -0.89 17.50
N ILE A 132 -4.11 -0.15 16.40
CA ILE A 132 -2.98 0.44 15.68
C ILE A 132 -2.22 1.42 16.58
N VAL A 133 -2.94 2.33 17.27
CA VAL A 133 -2.32 3.29 18.22
C VAL A 133 -1.59 2.55 19.35
N SER A 134 -2.21 1.52 19.93
CA SER A 134 -1.58 0.68 20.95
C SER A 134 -0.30 0.02 20.43
N GLN A 135 -0.36 -0.54 19.22
CA GLN A 135 0.77 -1.20 18.59
C GLN A 135 1.90 -0.22 18.27
N VAL A 136 1.60 0.99 17.79
CA VAL A 136 2.60 2.05 17.61
C VAL A 136 3.29 2.38 18.93
N GLY A 137 2.57 2.45 20.05
CA GLY A 137 3.15 2.73 21.36
C GLY A 137 4.07 1.63 21.88
N GLN A 138 3.74 0.36 21.61
CA GLN A 138 4.52 -0.81 22.02
C GLN A 138 5.73 -1.04 21.11
N LEU A 139 5.49 -1.11 19.80
CA LEU A 139 6.51 -1.36 18.80
C LEU A 139 7.46 -0.17 18.67
N ARG A 140 6.98 1.07 18.86
CA ARG A 140 7.73 2.31 18.57
C ARG A 140 8.38 2.29 17.17
N PRO A 141 7.58 2.12 16.10
CA PRO A 141 8.10 2.21 14.75
C PRO A 141 8.47 3.67 14.43
N GLN A 142 9.38 3.87 13.48
CA GLN A 142 9.69 5.20 12.94
C GLN A 142 8.71 5.61 11.85
N VAL A 143 8.05 4.64 11.20
CA VAL A 143 7.11 4.87 10.10
C VAL A 143 5.84 4.05 10.32
N LEU A 144 4.69 4.67 10.09
CA LEU A 144 3.40 4.01 9.92
C LEU A 144 2.92 4.21 8.47
N VAL A 145 2.74 3.12 7.73
CA VAL A 145 2.18 3.13 6.38
C VAL A 145 0.74 2.62 6.42
N ILE A 146 -0.16 3.36 5.77
CA ILE A 146 -1.56 2.97 5.55
C ILE A 146 -1.77 2.88 4.04
N PHE A 147 -1.82 1.65 3.51
CA PHE A 147 -1.84 1.41 2.06
C PHE A 147 -3.19 0.89 1.57
N GLY A 148 -3.61 1.28 0.36
CA GLY A 148 -4.82 0.75 -0.27
C GLY A 148 -6.07 1.18 0.50
N ALA A 149 -6.39 2.48 0.47
CA ALA A 149 -7.63 2.99 1.02
C ALA A 149 -8.66 3.26 -0.08
N VAL A 150 -9.94 3.09 0.23
CA VAL A 150 -11.07 3.53 -0.60
C VAL A 150 -11.70 4.80 -0.03
N ALA A 151 -12.46 5.53 -0.84
CA ALA A 151 -13.09 6.79 -0.41
C ALA A 151 -13.84 6.71 0.94
N PRO A 152 -14.60 5.64 1.26
CA PRO A 152 -15.27 5.51 2.56
C PRO A 152 -14.34 5.39 3.77
N THR A 153 -13.10 4.91 3.60
CA THR A 153 -12.16 4.70 4.71
C THR A 153 -11.28 5.92 4.99
N VAL A 154 -11.24 6.91 4.10
CA VAL A 154 -10.45 8.14 4.26
C VAL A 154 -10.73 8.87 5.59
N PRO A 155 -11.99 9.07 6.05
CA PRO A 155 -12.24 9.71 7.34
C PRO A 155 -11.70 8.90 8.53
N VAL A 156 -11.67 7.56 8.41
CA VAL A 156 -11.14 6.66 9.44
C VAL A 156 -9.60 6.79 9.50
N THR A 157 -8.95 6.86 8.34
CA THR A 157 -7.50 7.14 8.23
C THR A 157 -7.15 8.50 8.83
N ARG A 158 -7.93 9.56 8.54
CA ARG A 158 -7.73 10.87 9.16
C ARG A 158 -7.83 10.79 10.68
N LEU A 159 -8.85 10.09 11.21
CA LEU A 159 -9.03 9.95 12.64
C LEU A 159 -7.85 9.23 13.30
N LEU A 160 -7.26 8.24 12.64
CA LEU A 160 -6.05 7.57 13.12
C LEU A 160 -4.88 8.55 13.22
N ILE A 161 -4.60 9.30 12.15
CA ILE A 161 -3.52 10.29 12.10
C ILE A 161 -3.72 11.37 13.18
N ASP A 162 -4.95 11.88 13.34
CA ASP A 162 -5.27 12.85 14.39
C ASP A 162 -5.04 12.27 15.79
N ARG A 163 -5.48 11.03 16.06
CA ARG A 163 -5.30 10.37 17.37
C ARG A 163 -3.82 10.16 17.71
N LEU A 164 -3.01 9.72 16.75
CA LEU A 164 -1.57 9.51 16.96
C LEU A 164 -0.89 10.82 17.39
N HIS A 165 -1.27 11.94 16.76
CA HIS A 165 -0.76 13.26 17.11
C HIS A 165 -1.30 13.79 18.43
N ASP A 166 -2.61 13.67 18.68
CA ASP A 166 -3.24 14.20 19.90
C ASP A 166 -2.74 13.49 21.16
N ILE A 167 -2.49 12.17 21.08
CA ILE A 167 -1.91 11.40 22.19
C ILE A 167 -0.40 11.65 22.28
N GLY A 168 0.26 12.01 21.17
CA GLY A 168 1.70 12.20 21.10
C GLY A 168 2.48 10.88 21.23
N VAL A 169 1.87 9.75 20.84
CA VAL A 169 2.55 8.45 20.81
C VAL A 169 3.58 8.49 19.71
N CYS A 170 4.86 8.32 20.06
CA CYS A 170 5.99 8.39 19.13
C CYS A 170 6.02 9.74 18.38
N PRO A 171 6.50 10.83 19.02
CA PRO A 171 6.49 12.18 18.43
C PRO A 171 7.21 12.30 17.07
N GLU A 172 8.15 11.40 16.79
CA GLU A 172 8.92 11.35 15.55
C GLU A 172 8.33 10.39 14.50
N LEU A 173 7.17 9.78 14.77
CA LEU A 173 6.51 8.87 13.83
C LEU A 173 6.23 9.58 12.50
N GLN A 174 6.64 8.99 11.38
CA GLN A 174 6.22 9.39 10.05
C GLN A 174 4.96 8.65 9.67
N THR A 175 3.90 9.38 9.34
CA THR A 175 2.66 8.81 8.79
C THR A 175 2.68 8.91 7.27
N VAL A 176 2.51 7.78 6.59
CA VAL A 176 2.55 7.70 5.13
C VAL A 176 1.29 6.99 4.62
N VAL A 177 0.71 7.51 3.55
CA VAL A 177 -0.45 6.90 2.89
C VAL A 177 -0.14 6.58 1.44
N GLY A 178 -0.73 5.52 0.89
CA GLY A 178 -0.54 5.24 -0.53
C GLY A 178 -1.52 4.21 -1.06
N GLY A 179 -1.55 4.02 -2.38
CA GLY A 179 -2.48 3.09 -3.02
C GLY A 179 -3.94 3.55 -3.00
N GLY A 180 -4.77 2.90 -3.82
CA GLY A 180 -6.22 3.09 -3.82
C GLY A 180 -6.66 4.50 -4.20
N ILE A 181 -7.43 5.16 -3.33
CA ILE A 181 -7.96 6.52 -3.57
C ILE A 181 -6.87 7.59 -3.61
N PHE A 182 -5.75 7.39 -2.89
CA PHE A 182 -4.64 8.34 -2.88
C PHE A 182 -3.92 8.43 -4.24
N ASN A 183 -4.06 7.40 -5.08
CA ASN A 183 -3.51 7.39 -6.44
C ASN A 183 -4.28 8.30 -7.41
N ARG A 184 -5.52 8.67 -7.06
CA ARG A 184 -6.47 9.31 -7.99
C ARG A 184 -7.05 10.63 -7.46
N ALA A 185 -6.73 11.02 -6.23
CA ALA A 185 -7.30 12.18 -5.56
C ALA A 185 -6.19 13.13 -5.08
N ASP A 186 -5.83 14.08 -5.93
CA ASP A 186 -4.83 15.11 -5.64
C ASP A 186 -5.18 15.92 -4.38
N GLY A 187 -4.21 16.15 -3.50
CA GLY A 187 -4.37 16.93 -2.27
C GLY A 187 -5.03 16.19 -1.11
N LEU A 188 -5.52 14.96 -1.33
CA LEU A 188 -6.25 14.21 -0.30
C LEU A 188 -5.33 13.79 0.85
N ALA A 189 -4.10 13.35 0.55
CA ALA A 189 -3.12 12.94 1.55
C ALA A 189 -2.76 14.11 2.48
N GLU A 190 -2.58 15.31 1.91
CA GLU A 190 -2.31 16.54 2.63
C GLU A 190 -3.52 16.97 3.47
N GLU A 191 -4.74 16.87 2.92
CA GLU A 191 -5.97 17.17 3.66
C GLU A 191 -6.10 16.29 4.90
N ILE A 192 -5.77 15.01 4.78
CA ILE A 192 -5.82 14.09 5.92
C ILE A 192 -4.61 14.19 6.85
N GLY A 193 -3.60 14.98 6.50
CA GLY A 193 -2.47 15.29 7.38
C GLY A 193 -1.36 14.23 7.40
N ALA A 194 -1.25 13.41 6.35
CA ALA A 194 -0.17 12.44 6.19
C ALA A 194 1.16 13.15 5.86
N ASP A 195 2.26 12.70 6.46
CA ASP A 195 3.57 13.33 6.28
C ASP A 195 4.15 13.13 4.86
N LEU A 196 3.89 11.97 4.27
CA LEU A 196 4.24 11.60 2.89
C LEU A 196 3.10 10.80 2.23
N TRP A 197 3.14 10.70 0.90
CA TRP A 197 2.26 9.84 0.14
C TRP A 197 2.94 9.28 -1.12
N ALA A 198 2.38 8.21 -1.65
CA ALA A 198 2.81 7.57 -2.89
C ALA A 198 1.63 6.94 -3.64
N THR A 199 1.75 6.85 -4.96
CA THR A 199 0.72 6.34 -5.87
C THR A 199 0.93 4.87 -6.25
N ASP A 200 2.12 4.33 -6.02
CA ASP A 200 2.41 2.92 -6.27
C ASP A 200 3.50 2.39 -5.31
N PRO A 201 3.74 1.06 -5.29
CA PRO A 201 4.75 0.45 -4.42
C PRO A 201 6.19 0.94 -4.67
N GLU A 202 6.56 1.26 -5.91
CA GLU A 202 7.92 1.72 -6.25
C GLU A 202 8.12 3.15 -5.74
N GLU A 203 7.16 4.04 -6.00
CA GLU A 203 7.16 5.41 -5.49
C GLU A 203 7.18 5.43 -3.96
N LEU A 204 6.46 4.52 -3.29
CA LEU A 204 6.45 4.44 -1.83
C LEU A 204 7.85 4.19 -1.25
N VAL A 205 8.62 3.28 -1.86
CA VAL A 205 10.01 3.04 -1.46
C VAL A 205 10.85 4.29 -1.70
N GLN A 206 10.69 4.92 -2.86
CA GLN A 206 11.44 6.11 -3.23
C GLN A 206 11.20 7.27 -2.24
N VAL A 207 9.95 7.63 -1.98
CA VAL A 207 9.63 8.78 -1.11
C VAL A 207 10.09 8.57 0.33
N LEU A 208 10.04 7.33 0.83
CA LEU A 208 10.52 7.00 2.17
C LEU A 208 12.05 7.11 2.29
N ILE A 209 12.78 6.74 1.24
CA ILE A 209 14.24 6.87 1.18
C ILE A 209 14.68 8.32 1.01
N GLU A 210 14.00 9.08 0.15
CA GLU A 210 14.35 10.49 -0.16
C GLU A 210 13.95 11.46 0.96
N HIS A 211 12.91 11.13 1.74
CA HIS A 211 12.36 12.03 2.75
C HIS A 211 12.21 11.38 4.14
N PRO A 212 13.26 10.78 4.71
CA PRO A 212 13.18 9.99 5.95
C PRO A 212 12.69 10.80 7.17
N ASP A 213 13.02 12.08 7.21
CA ASP A 213 12.81 12.96 8.37
C ASP A 213 11.72 14.02 8.10
N ARG A 214 11.10 14.00 6.92
CA ARG A 214 10.04 14.94 6.58
C ARG A 214 8.78 14.63 7.38
N ARG A 215 8.26 15.64 8.08
CA ARG A 215 6.96 15.62 8.76
C ARG A 215 6.16 16.84 8.33
N MET A 216 4.83 16.71 8.21
CA MET A 216 3.96 17.86 8.02
C MET A 216 4.02 18.76 9.25
N THR A 217 4.14 20.06 9.02
CA THR A 217 4.06 21.06 10.09
C THR A 217 2.63 21.16 10.64
N GLN A 218 2.46 21.66 11.86
CA GLN A 218 1.12 21.87 12.45
C GLN A 218 0.22 22.75 11.58
N ASP A 219 0.78 23.78 10.92
CA ASP A 219 0.00 24.69 10.07
C ASP A 219 -0.56 23.98 8.83
N GLN A 220 0.24 23.11 8.20
CA GLN A 220 -0.17 22.33 7.03
C GLN A 220 -1.27 21.30 7.37
N ARG A 221 -1.41 20.90 8.64
CA ARG A 221 -2.42 19.91 9.08
C ARG A 221 -3.81 20.51 9.33
N THR A 222 -3.93 21.84 9.36
CA THR A 222 -5.19 22.55 9.69
C THR A 222 -6.02 22.99 8.48
N VAL A 223 -5.56 22.71 7.26
CA VAL A 223 -6.16 23.22 6.02
C VAL A 223 -7.62 22.76 5.86
N GLY A 224 -7.97 21.55 6.34
CA GLY A 224 -9.36 21.06 6.42
C GLY A 224 -10.17 21.53 7.63
N ARG A 225 -9.53 21.90 8.76
CA ARG A 225 -10.23 22.39 9.97
C ARG A 225 -10.86 23.77 9.78
N LYS A 226 -10.23 24.65 8.99
CA LYS A 226 -10.72 26.02 8.72
C LYS A 226 -12.07 26.07 7.98
N ARG A 227 -12.50 24.96 7.35
CA ARG A 227 -13.77 24.90 6.62
C ARG A 227 -14.99 24.57 7.49
N ARG A 228 -14.81 24.17 8.76
CA ARG A 228 -15.90 23.78 9.69
C ARG A 228 -16.42 24.88 10.63
N THR A 229 -15.92 26.12 10.54
CA THR A 229 -16.35 27.24 11.40
C THR A 229 -17.06 28.35 10.64
N LYS A 230 -18.19 28.03 9.99
CA LYS A 230 -19.31 28.98 9.84
C LYS A 230 -20.62 28.24 10.03
N ARG A 231 -21.01 28.07 11.30
CA ARG A 231 -22.40 27.80 11.68
C ARG A 231 -23.12 29.15 11.64
N PRO A 232 -24.22 29.33 10.89
CA PRO A 232 -24.94 30.60 10.93
C PRO A 232 -25.56 30.74 12.33
N ALA A 233 -25.29 31.88 12.97
CA ALA A 233 -25.97 32.25 14.20
C ALA A 233 -27.46 32.43 13.88
N ALA A 234 -28.32 31.75 14.65
CA ALA A 234 -29.74 32.03 14.77
C ALA A 234 -29.96 32.80 16.08
#